data_AF-A0A7H1N6W5-F1
#
_entry.id   AF-A0A7H1N6W5-F1
#
_cell.length_a   1.000
_cell.length_b   1.000
_cell.length_c   1.000
_cell.angle_alpha   90.00
_cell.angle_beta   90.00
_cell.angle_gamma   90.00
#
_symmetry.space_group_name_H-M   'P 1'
#
loop_
_entity.id
_entity.type
_entity.pdbx_description
1 polymer ?
#
loop_
_entity_poly.entity_id
_entity_poly.type
_entity_poly.pdbx_seq_one_letter_code
_entity_poly.pdbx_strand_id
1 'polypeptide(L)'
;MQDLAGGHVELVAQDNEIVVYLFDAENKPMSAQGVIATATVLAQGKQEIVTLHPADGNVMRGRGVFIAQPGLRVVVSLTLPGQRPQLGRYAPLG
;
A
#
# COMPACT_ATOMS: atom_id res chain seq x y z
N MET A 1 4.15 0.55 -9.13
CA MET A 1 5.01 1.59 -8.54
C MET A 1 4.28 2.93 -8.55
N GLN A 2 4.36 3.69 -7.46
CA GLN A 2 3.95 5.10 -7.35
C GLN A 2 5.04 5.85 -6.57
N ASP A 3 5.30 7.09 -6.95
CA ASP A 3 6.35 7.88 -6.30
C ASP A 3 5.88 8.44 -4.95
N LEU A 4 6.82 8.48 -3.99
CA LEU A 4 6.72 9.20 -2.72
C LEU A 4 7.76 10.33 -2.70
N ALA A 5 7.62 11.27 -1.76
CA ALA A 5 8.72 12.20 -1.49
C ALA A 5 9.92 11.40 -0.96
N GLY A 6 10.99 11.33 -1.76
CA GLY A 6 12.24 10.65 -1.40
C GLY A 6 12.28 9.15 -1.72
N GLY A 7 11.31 8.61 -2.46
CA GLY A 7 11.30 7.20 -2.82
C GLY A 7 10.08 6.77 -3.61
N HIS A 8 9.71 5.49 -3.50
CA HIS A 8 8.53 4.96 -4.17
C HIS A 8 7.92 3.80 -3.40
N VAL A 9 6.70 3.47 -3.80
CA VAL A 9 5.90 2.39 -3.23
C VAL A 9 5.47 1.44 -4.31
N GLU A 10 5.59 0.16 -4.00
CA GLU A 10 5.01 -0.92 -4.79
C GLU A 10 3.89 -1.57 -4.00
N LEU A 11 2.88 -2.05 -4.72
CA LEU A 11 1.72 -2.69 -4.11
C LEU A 11 1.43 -4.00 -4.86
N VAL A 12 1.22 -5.04 -4.09
CA VAL A 12 0.71 -6.34 -4.52
C VAL A 12 -0.62 -6.58 -3.82
N ALA A 13 -1.60 -7.06 -4.56
CA ALA A 13 -2.88 -7.49 -4.02
C ALA A 13 -3.12 -8.95 -4.42
N GLN A 14 -3.25 -9.84 -3.44
CA GLN A 14 -3.47 -11.26 -3.67
C GLN A 14 -4.50 -11.77 -2.67
N ASP A 15 -5.46 -12.56 -3.14
CA ASP A 15 -6.60 -13.02 -2.35
C ASP A 15 -7.26 -11.85 -1.60
N ASN A 16 -7.29 -11.86 -0.28
CA ASN A 16 -7.84 -10.78 0.54
C ASN A 16 -6.76 -9.93 1.24
N GLU A 17 -5.52 -9.97 0.75
CA GLU A 17 -4.37 -9.30 1.33
C GLU A 17 -3.82 -8.20 0.42
N ILE A 18 -3.56 -7.03 1.02
CA ILE A 18 -2.77 -5.96 0.42
C ILE A 18 -1.38 -5.98 1.04
N VAL A 19 -0.35 -6.03 0.20
CA VAL A 19 1.05 -5.89 0.59
C VAL A 19 1.64 -4.67 -0.08
N VAL A 20 2.32 -3.83 0.69
CA VAL A 20 2.97 -2.61 0.25
C VAL A 20 4.45 -2.70 0.59
N TYR A 21 5.31 -2.39 -0.38
CA TYR A 21 6.76 -2.35 -0.25
C TYR A 21 7.27 -0.92 -0.37
N LEU A 22 8.16 -0.53 0.53
CA LEU A 22 8.72 0.82 0.60
C LEU A 22 10.18 0.84 0.11
N PHE A 23 10.49 1.80 -0.74
CA PHE A 23 11.83 2.00 -1.26
C PHE A 23 12.21 3.47 -1.25
N ASP A 24 13.50 3.76 -1.09
CA ASP A 24 14.04 5.10 -1.29
C ASP A 24 14.22 5.44 -2.78
N ALA A 25 14.71 6.65 -3.08
CA ALA A 25 14.93 7.13 -4.44
C ALA A 25 16.02 6.34 -5.20
N GLU A 26 16.84 5.55 -4.50
CA GLU A 26 17.87 4.68 -5.07
C GLU A 26 17.40 3.22 -5.21
N ASN A 27 16.11 2.96 -4.97
CA ASN A 27 15.49 1.62 -4.95
C ASN A 27 15.98 0.70 -3.81
N LYS A 28 16.51 1.27 -2.71
CA LYS A 28 16.87 0.48 -1.53
C LYS A 28 15.66 0.33 -0.60
N PRO A 29 15.47 -0.84 0.04
CA PRO A 29 14.40 -1.05 1.01
C PRO A 29 14.44 -0.03 2.15
N MET A 30 13.33 0.66 2.39
CA MET A 30 13.16 1.58 3.51
C MET A 30 12.33 0.91 4.61
N SER A 31 12.75 1.02 5.87
CA SER A 31 12.03 0.44 7.01
C SER A 31 10.56 0.87 7.07
N ALA A 32 9.66 -0.09 7.30
CA ALA A 32 8.23 0.15 7.49
C ALA A 32 7.89 0.60 8.93
N GLN A 33 8.84 0.56 9.86
CA GLN A 33 8.59 0.90 11.26
C GLN A 33 8.26 2.39 11.42
N GLY A 34 7.20 2.67 12.17
CA GLY A 34 6.69 4.03 12.38
C GLY A 34 5.91 4.61 11.19
N VAL A 35 5.76 3.86 10.10
CA VAL A 35 4.90 4.25 8.98
C VAL A 35 3.44 3.98 9.34
N ILE A 36 2.56 4.93 9.03
CA ILE A 36 1.11 4.79 9.15
C ILE A 36 0.54 4.68 7.75
N ALA A 37 -0.23 3.63 7.46
CA ALA A 37 -0.86 3.49 6.16
C ALA A 37 -2.25 2.84 6.20
N THR A 38 -3.10 3.28 5.27
CA THR A 38 -4.39 2.64 4.95
C THR A 38 -4.49 2.40 3.44
N ALA A 39 -5.17 1.33 3.06
CA ALA A 39 -5.55 1.03 1.68
C ALA A 39 -7.07 1.12 1.54
N THR A 40 -7.55 2.11 0.81
CA THR A 40 -8.95 2.15 0.36
C THR A 40 -9.05 1.26 -0.88
N VAL A 41 -9.68 0.11 -0.72
CA VAL A 41 -9.87 -0.90 -1.74
C VAL A 41 -11.25 -0.72 -2.38
N LEU A 42 -11.27 -0.60 -3.71
CA LEU A 42 -12.48 -0.56 -4.53
C LEU A 42 -12.56 -1.85 -5.34
N ALA A 43 -13.50 -2.72 -4.97
CA ALA A 43 -13.70 -4.04 -5.57
C ALA A 43 -15.19 -4.26 -5.87
N GLN A 44 -15.53 -4.63 -7.11
CA GLN A 44 -16.91 -4.92 -7.53
C GLN A 44 -17.95 -3.87 -7.10
N GLY A 45 -17.59 -2.58 -7.21
CA GLY A 45 -18.46 -1.46 -6.82
C GLY A 45 -18.59 -1.21 -5.32
N LYS A 46 -17.91 -1.98 -4.47
CA LYS A 46 -17.83 -1.77 -3.02
C LYS A 46 -16.51 -1.11 -2.63
N GLN A 47 -16.55 -0.35 -1.54
CA GLN A 47 -15.38 0.22 -0.91
C GLN A 47 -15.12 -0.45 0.43
N GLU A 48 -13.86 -0.77 0.70
CA GLU A 48 -13.35 -1.21 1.99
C GLU A 48 -12.12 -0.38 2.36
N ILE A 49 -11.92 -0.10 3.65
CA ILE A 49 -10.69 0.51 4.15
C ILE A 49 -9.94 -0.56 4.94
N VAL A 50 -8.74 -0.89 4.48
CA VAL A 50 -7.85 -1.85 5.13
C VAL A 50 -6.73 -1.09 5.82
N THR A 51 -6.57 -1.25 7.12
CA THR A 51 -5.40 -0.75 7.85
C THR A 51 -4.20 -1.62 7.51
N LEU A 52 -3.08 -0.98 7.15
CA LEU A 52 -1.82 -1.68 6.90
C LEU A 52 -0.91 -1.54 8.10
N HIS A 53 -0.35 -2.66 8.54
CA HIS A 53 0.59 -2.71 9.65
C HIS A 53 2.00 -3.03 9.15
N PRO A 54 3.04 -2.45 9.78
CA PRO A 54 4.41 -2.87 9.51
C PRO A 54 4.58 -4.37 9.75
N ALA A 55 5.25 -5.02 8.82
CA ALA A 55 5.81 -6.34 8.99
C ALA A 55 7.34 -6.23 9.00
N ASP A 56 8.03 -7.30 8.59
CA ASP A 56 9.48 -7.31 8.54
C ASP A 56 10.02 -6.41 7.42
N GLY A 57 11.13 -5.72 7.69
CA GLY A 57 11.85 -4.91 6.71
C GLY A 57 11.04 -3.73 6.18
N ASN A 58 10.85 -3.69 4.86
CA ASN A 58 10.18 -2.60 4.15
C ASN A 58 8.71 -2.87 3.82
N VAL A 59 8.10 -3.84 4.51
CA VAL A 59 6.78 -4.35 4.17
C VAL A 59 5.71 -3.81 5.12
N MET A 60 4.61 -3.33 4.54
CA MET A 60 3.35 -3.06 5.22
C MET A 60 2.29 -4.02 4.69
N ARG A 61 1.47 -4.64 5.55
CA ARG A 61 0.43 -5.59 5.11
C ARG A 61 -0.88 -5.43 5.87
N GLY A 62 -1.98 -5.79 5.23
CA GLY A 62 -3.31 -5.83 5.85
C GLY A 62 -4.25 -6.73 5.08
N ARG A 63 -5.20 -7.34 5.79
CA ARG A 63 -6.24 -8.21 5.21
C ARG A 63 -7.61 -7.57 5.35
N GLY A 64 -8.44 -7.81 4.34
CA GLY A 64 -9.83 -7.36 4.30
C GLY A 64 -10.81 -8.50 3.98
N VAL A 65 -12.02 -8.12 3.58
CA VAL A 65 -13.08 -9.02 3.11
C VAL A 65 -13.25 -8.98 1.58
N PHE A 66 -12.49 -8.14 0.88
CA PHE A 66 -12.39 -8.15 -0.58
C PHE A 66 -11.70 -9.41 -1.13
N ILE A 67 -11.83 -9.65 -2.44
CA ILE A 67 -11.01 -10.61 -3.18
C ILE A 67 -10.35 -9.86 -4.34
N ALA A 68 -9.03 -9.98 -4.45
CA ALA A 68 -8.23 -9.42 -5.53
C ALA A 68 -8.62 -10.09 -6.84
N GLN A 69 -9.17 -9.30 -7.75
CA GLN A 69 -9.66 -9.75 -9.06
C GLN A 69 -9.43 -8.64 -10.09
N PRO A 70 -9.46 -8.95 -11.39
CA PRO A 70 -9.37 -7.94 -12.42
C PRO A 70 -10.38 -6.79 -12.21
N GLY A 71 -9.89 -5.56 -12.30
CA GLY A 71 -10.66 -4.34 -12.06
C GLY A 71 -10.59 -3.78 -10.64
N LEU A 72 -9.85 -4.45 -9.73
CA LEU A 72 -9.50 -3.90 -8.42
C LEU A 72 -8.80 -2.53 -8.58
N ARG A 73 -9.21 -1.56 -7.77
CA ARG A 73 -8.47 -0.30 -7.59
C ARG A 73 -8.14 -0.11 -6.13
N VAL A 74 -6.94 0.37 -5.84
CA VAL A 74 -6.50 0.63 -4.48
C VAL A 74 -5.92 2.03 -4.39
N VAL A 75 -6.35 2.78 -3.38
CA VAL A 75 -5.71 4.05 -3.00
C VAL A 75 -5.03 3.85 -1.67
N VAL A 76 -3.71 3.96 -1.64
CA VAL A 76 -2.92 3.90 -0.41
C VAL A 76 -2.71 5.32 0.09
N SER A 77 -3.10 5.60 1.34
CA SER A 77 -2.66 6.77 2.08
C SER A 77 -1.52 6.34 3.00
N LEU A 78 -0.34 6.91 2.81
CA LEU A 78 0.87 6.55 3.55
C LEU A 78 1.49 7.80 4.19
N THR A 79 1.88 7.68 5.45
CA THR A 79 2.55 8.75 6.21
C THR A 79 3.86 8.22 6.76
N LEU A 80 4.97 8.77 6.25
CA LEU A 80 6.30 8.55 6.83
C LEU A 80 6.47 9.36 8.13
N PRO A 81 7.32 8.93 9.07
CA PRO A 81 7.58 9.68 10.30
C PRO A 81 7.91 11.15 10.04
N GLY A 82 7.17 12.06 10.67
CA GLY A 82 7.36 13.50 10.54
C GLY A 82 6.93 14.12 9.20
N GLN A 83 6.35 13.34 8.29
CA GLN A 83 5.88 13.82 6.99
C GLN A 83 4.35 13.96 6.93
N ARG A 84 3.86 14.63 5.88
CA ARG A 84 2.42 14.67 5.56
C ARG A 84 2.01 13.39 4.81
N PRO A 85 0.72 13.00 4.88
CA PRO A 85 0.21 11.87 4.10
C PRO A 85 0.42 12.05 2.59
N GLN A 86 0.75 10.96 1.92
CA GLN A 86 0.92 10.86 0.47
C GLN A 86 0.00 9.78 -0.09
N LEU A 87 -0.54 10.01 -1.29
CA LEU A 87 -1.51 9.13 -1.92
C LEU A 87 -0.88 8.40 -3.11
N GLY A 88 -0.91 7.07 -3.08
CA GLY A 88 -0.60 6.21 -4.22
C GLY A 88 -1.89 5.62 -4.78
N ARG A 89 -2.10 5.69 -6.10
CA ARG A 89 -3.26 5.08 -6.77
C ARG A 89 -2.79 3.89 -7.60
N TYR A 90 -3.41 2.75 -7.40
CA TYR A 90 -3.03 1.49 -8.03
C TYR A 90 -4.24 0.87 -8.72
N ALA A 91 -3.99 0.23 -9.86
CA ALA A 91 -4.89 -0.72 -10.49
C ALA A 91 -4.16 -2.07 -10.49
N PRO A 92 -4.12 -2.77 -9.34
CA PRO A 92 -3.32 -3.97 -9.18
C PRO A 92 -3.97 -5.07 -10.02
N LEU A 93 -3.22 -5.63 -10.94
CA LEU A 93 -3.66 -6.71 -11.82
C LEU A 93 -2.49 -7.68 -11.94
N GLY A 94 -2.56 -8.80 -11.22
CA GLY A 94 -1.56 -9.88 -11.31
C GLY A 94 -0.30 -9.58 -10.51
#